data_AF-A0A8S3W0V9-F1
#
_entry.id   AF-A0A8S3W0V9-F1
#
_cell.length_a   1.000
_cell.length_b   1.000
_cell.length_c   1.000
_cell.angle_alpha   90.00
_cell.angle_beta   90.00
_cell.angle_gamma   90.00
#
_symmetry.space_group_name_H-M   'P 1'
#
loop_
_entity.id
_entity.type
_entity.pdbx_description
1 polymer ?
#
loop_
_entity_poly.entity_id
_entity_poly.type
_entity_poly.pdbx_seq_one_letter_code
_entity_poly.pdbx_strand_id
1 'polypeptide(L)'
;MKAITTTETINVSQTESVSIANDIVDTKYKIKEICTYFKYVGPINLNKMVDLWQTAYYQASQKVPCFKMFIRKLTMKEKQFYKQKYGDFDDAVEWEDCNLEIKSSLEIKKHFLQGCEKGHGVLENIIPTEKNNKTSNYILKPESPDQWLVVQNLLLMRDCDTGDVIVFSRVPHKPRKEIIIAALKIFGENSWEGKFICGDQPPIKKKTIEVEEVTEDTL
;
A
#
# COMPACT_ATOMS: atom_id res chain seq x y z
N MET A 1 14.53 0.73 71.48
CA MET A 1 13.61 0.97 70.35
C MET A 1 14.25 0.35 69.11
N LYS A 2 13.68 -0.76 68.60
CA LYS A 2 14.18 -1.46 67.41
C LYS A 2 13.39 -0.99 66.19
N ALA A 3 14.08 -0.48 65.18
CA ALA A 3 13.51 -0.05 63.91
C ALA A 3 13.12 -1.29 63.07
N ILE A 4 11.90 -1.28 62.54
CA ILE A 4 11.37 -2.26 61.59
C ILE A 4 11.56 -1.63 60.21
N THR A 5 12.35 -2.27 59.35
CA THR A 5 12.53 -1.86 57.95
C THR A 5 11.69 -2.80 57.09
N THR A 6 10.59 -2.28 56.53
CA THR A 6 9.73 -3.02 55.60
C THR A 6 10.25 -2.80 54.18
N THR A 7 10.70 -3.86 53.52
CA THR A 7 11.07 -3.83 52.10
C THR A 7 9.86 -4.26 51.28
N GLU A 8 9.18 -3.31 50.65
CA GLU A 8 8.14 -3.58 49.66
C GLU A 8 8.80 -4.13 48.38
N THR A 9 8.45 -5.37 48.03
CA THR A 9 8.87 -5.99 46.78
C THR A 9 7.83 -5.64 45.72
N ILE A 10 8.17 -4.74 44.80
CA ILE A 10 7.34 -4.40 43.65
C ILE A 10 7.39 -5.58 42.68
N ASN A 11 6.33 -6.39 42.64
CA ASN A 11 6.13 -7.39 41.59
C ASN A 11 5.73 -6.67 40.29
N VAL A 12 6.71 -6.47 39.41
CA VAL A 12 6.46 -6.02 38.03
C VAL A 12 5.89 -7.20 37.23
N SER A 13 4.62 -7.07 36.86
CA SER A 13 3.89 -7.97 35.96
C SER A 13 4.60 -8.08 34.61
N GLN A 14 5.23 -9.23 34.32
CA GLN A 14 5.89 -9.56 33.05
C GLN A 14 4.96 -10.28 32.04
N THR A 15 3.65 -10.26 32.24
CA THR A 15 2.71 -11.12 31.49
C THR A 15 2.06 -10.48 30.25
N GLU A 16 2.24 -9.18 29.99
CA GLU A 16 1.60 -8.52 28.83
C GLU A 16 2.43 -8.54 27.54
N SER A 17 3.77 -8.65 27.62
CA SER A 17 4.63 -8.59 26.43
C SER A 17 4.69 -9.91 25.64
N VAL A 18 4.45 -11.03 26.31
CA VAL A 18 4.53 -12.38 25.70
C VAL A 18 3.28 -12.69 24.87
N SER A 19 2.09 -12.26 25.29
CA SER A 19 0.85 -12.47 24.54
C SER A 19 0.83 -11.69 23.23
N ILE A 20 1.25 -10.42 23.26
CA ILE A 20 1.31 -9.56 22.07
C ILE A 20 2.32 -10.09 21.04
N ALA A 21 3.48 -10.56 21.48
CA ALA A 21 4.48 -11.14 20.59
C ALA A 21 3.96 -12.41 19.90
N ASN A 22 3.26 -13.28 20.64
CA ASN A 22 2.70 -14.50 20.08
C ASN A 22 1.56 -14.22 19.08
N ASP A 23 0.70 -13.24 19.36
CA ASP A 23 -0.38 -12.84 18.45
C ASP A 23 0.14 -12.23 17.14
N ILE A 24 1.21 -11.42 17.20
CA ILE A 24 1.87 -10.86 16.01
C ILE A 24 2.50 -11.97 15.16
N VAL A 25 3.11 -12.96 15.81
CA VAL A 25 3.75 -14.09 15.13
C VAL A 25 2.70 -14.97 14.45
N ASP A 26 1.62 -15.36 15.13
CA ASP A 26 0.54 -16.17 14.56
C ASP A 26 -0.18 -15.46 13.41
N THR A 27 -0.48 -14.16 13.58
CA THR A 27 -1.08 -13.33 12.51
C THR A 27 -0.17 -13.26 11.28
N LYS A 28 1.15 -13.15 11.48
CA LYS A 28 2.13 -13.10 10.38
C LYS A 28 2.21 -14.43 9.61
N TYR A 29 2.06 -15.57 10.28
CA TYR A 29 2.05 -16.87 9.60
C TYR A 29 0.80 -17.04 8.74
N LYS A 30 -0.38 -16.71 9.27
CA LYS A 30 -1.65 -16.75 8.51
C LYS A 30 -1.66 -15.80 7.32
N ILE A 31 -1.14 -14.57 7.47
CA ILE A 31 -1.06 -13.63 6.36
C ILE A 31 -0.11 -14.10 5.27
N LYS A 32 0.97 -14.81 5.60
CA LYS A 32 1.91 -15.34 4.60
C LYS A 32 1.31 -16.45 3.73
N GLU A 33 0.29 -17.15 4.20
CA GLU A 33 -0.44 -18.13 3.39
C GLU A 33 -1.28 -17.46 2.30
N ILE A 34 -1.79 -16.25 2.58
CA ILE A 34 -2.54 -15.42 1.62
C ILE A 34 -1.60 -14.55 0.77
N CYS A 35 -0.48 -14.13 1.37
CA CYS A 35 0.45 -13.19 0.77
C CYS A 35 1.91 -13.63 0.96
N THR A 36 2.40 -14.40 -0.01
CA THR A 36 3.74 -15.00 0.01
C THR A 36 4.84 -13.95 0.21
N TYR A 37 4.70 -12.79 -0.43
CA TYR A 37 5.64 -11.67 -0.35
C TYR A 37 5.33 -10.65 0.74
N PHE A 38 4.49 -11.00 1.72
CA PHE A 38 4.14 -10.10 2.83
C PHE A 38 5.37 -9.62 3.60
N LYS A 39 5.40 -8.31 3.84
CA LYS A 39 6.35 -7.65 4.75
C LYS A 39 5.57 -6.89 5.81
N TYR A 40 5.88 -7.11 7.08
CA TYR A 40 5.24 -6.33 8.13
C TYR A 40 5.75 -4.88 8.11
N VAL A 41 4.84 -3.94 7.86
CA VAL A 41 5.15 -2.49 7.74
C VAL A 41 4.29 -1.61 8.66
N GLY A 42 3.61 -2.23 9.62
CA GLY A 42 2.65 -1.59 10.52
C GLY A 42 1.20 -1.66 10.04
N PRO A 43 0.25 -1.05 10.77
CA PRO A 43 -1.16 -1.03 10.41
C PRO A 43 -1.43 -0.09 9.22
N ILE A 44 -2.38 -0.47 8.36
CA ILE A 44 -2.82 0.38 7.25
C ILE A 44 -3.84 1.41 7.73
N ASN A 45 -3.80 2.60 7.13
CA ASN A 45 -4.83 3.62 7.32
C ASN A 45 -5.58 3.84 6.00
N LEU A 46 -6.78 3.26 5.88
CA LEU A 46 -7.58 3.31 4.66
C LEU A 46 -7.98 4.75 4.29
N ASN A 47 -8.11 5.66 5.26
CA ASN A 47 -8.39 7.08 4.96
C ASN A 47 -7.26 7.72 4.13
N LYS A 48 -6.01 7.33 4.38
CA LYS A 48 -4.86 7.89 3.67
C LYS A 48 -4.77 7.40 2.22
N MET A 49 -5.41 6.28 1.88
CA MET A 49 -5.47 5.76 0.52
C MET A 49 -6.45 6.54 -0.37
N VAL A 50 -7.45 7.21 0.22
CA VAL A 50 -8.46 7.96 -0.53
C VAL A 50 -7.84 9.18 -1.18
N ASP A 51 -7.63 9.12 -2.50
CA ASP A 51 -7.17 10.24 -3.31
C ASP A 51 -7.15 9.88 -4.81
N LEU A 52 -6.72 10.85 -5.63
CA LEU A 52 -6.25 10.64 -6.98
C LEU A 52 -4.74 10.37 -7.00
N TRP A 53 -4.40 9.17 -7.44
CA TRP A 53 -3.03 8.67 -7.57
C TRP A 53 -2.63 8.51 -9.03
N GLN A 54 -1.35 8.59 -9.32
CA GLN A 54 -0.78 8.34 -10.64
C GLN A 54 0.44 7.44 -10.50
N THR A 55 0.59 6.43 -11.35
CA THR A 55 1.79 5.59 -11.36
C THR A 55 3.03 6.47 -11.52
N ALA A 56 4.04 6.27 -10.66
CA ALA A 56 5.26 7.07 -10.66
C ALA A 56 6.52 6.21 -10.83
N TYR A 57 6.49 4.97 -10.33
CA TYR A 57 7.62 4.06 -10.40
C TYR A 57 7.14 2.60 -10.25
N TYR A 58 7.89 1.64 -10.79
CA TYR A 58 7.61 0.22 -10.59
C TYR A 58 8.89 -0.64 -10.55
N GLN A 59 8.83 -1.72 -9.80
CA GLN A 59 9.76 -2.86 -9.79
C GLN A 59 8.93 -4.09 -10.13
N ALA A 60 8.76 -4.33 -11.42
CA ALA A 60 7.91 -5.40 -11.90
C ALA A 60 8.52 -6.06 -13.14
N SER A 61 8.23 -7.35 -13.32
CA SER A 61 8.64 -8.09 -14.51
C SER A 61 8.01 -7.51 -15.79
N GLN A 62 6.75 -7.07 -15.70
CA GLN A 62 5.99 -6.49 -16.79
C GLN A 62 6.04 -4.97 -16.78
N LYS A 63 5.90 -4.37 -17.97
CA LYS A 63 5.84 -2.92 -18.11
C LYS A 63 4.50 -2.41 -17.58
N VAL A 64 4.54 -1.65 -16.50
CA VAL A 64 3.38 -0.89 -16.02
C VAL A 64 3.16 0.32 -16.94
N PRO A 65 1.93 0.63 -17.39
CA PRO A 65 1.61 1.82 -18.17
C PRO A 65 1.46 3.06 -17.29
N CYS A 66 1.47 4.24 -17.91
CA CYS A 66 1.20 5.48 -17.21
C CYS A 66 -0.31 5.67 -17.05
N PHE A 67 -0.83 5.67 -15.83
CA PHE A 67 -2.26 5.89 -15.60
C PHE A 67 -2.57 6.53 -14.26
N LYS A 68 -3.81 7.02 -14.15
CA LYS A 68 -4.37 7.57 -12.91
C LYS A 68 -5.35 6.59 -12.29
N MET A 69 -5.34 6.54 -10.98
CA MET A 69 -6.19 5.71 -10.16
C MET A 69 -6.86 6.58 -9.10
N PHE A 70 -8.19 6.63 -9.11
CA PHE A 70 -8.96 7.30 -8.08
C PHE A 70 -9.48 6.27 -7.08
N ILE A 71 -9.10 6.42 -5.82
CA ILE A 71 -9.55 5.58 -4.71
C ILE A 71 -10.49 6.39 -3.84
N ARG A 72 -11.65 5.82 -3.52
CA ARG A 72 -12.64 6.43 -2.61
C ARG A 72 -13.17 5.44 -1.61
N LYS A 73 -13.79 5.95 -0.53
CA LYS A 73 -14.58 5.12 0.37
C LYS A 73 -15.93 4.74 -0.21
N LEU A 74 -16.40 3.58 0.22
CA LEU A 74 -17.78 3.14 0.06
C LEU A 74 -18.60 3.47 1.31
N THR A 75 -19.81 3.96 1.08
CA THR A 75 -20.84 4.10 2.13
C THR A 75 -21.54 2.77 2.35
N MET A 76 -22.15 2.59 3.53
CA MET A 76 -22.95 1.39 3.85
C MET A 76 -24.07 1.15 2.83
N LYS A 77 -24.73 2.23 2.37
CA LYS A 77 -25.77 2.14 1.34
C LYS A 77 -25.25 1.59 0.02
N GLU A 78 -24.04 1.99 -0.38
CA GLU A 78 -23.40 1.47 -1.60
C GLU A 78 -23.02 0.00 -1.45
N LYS A 79 -22.44 -0.39 -0.30
CA LYS A 79 -22.11 -1.79 0.00
C LYS A 79 -23.34 -2.69 -0.10
N GLN A 80 -24.45 -2.28 0.51
CA GLN A 80 -25.74 -3.00 0.41
C GLN A 80 -26.27 -3.08 -1.02
N PHE A 81 -26.18 -1.98 -1.77
CA PHE A 81 -26.55 -1.97 -3.18
C PHE A 81 -25.70 -2.95 -4.00
N TYR A 82 -24.39 -3.00 -3.78
CA TYR A 82 -23.50 -3.90 -4.49
C TYR A 82 -23.71 -5.37 -4.11
N LYS A 83 -23.98 -5.66 -2.84
CA LYS A 83 -24.42 -6.99 -2.41
C LYS A 83 -25.67 -7.45 -3.15
N GLN A 84 -26.68 -6.58 -3.28
CA GLN A 84 -27.91 -6.89 -4.05
C GLN A 84 -27.65 -7.05 -5.55
N LYS A 85 -26.75 -6.23 -6.12
CA LYS A 85 -26.47 -6.22 -7.55
C LYS A 85 -25.61 -7.40 -8.01
N TYR A 86 -24.57 -7.70 -7.27
CA TYR A 86 -23.52 -8.64 -7.68
C TYR A 86 -23.62 -10.01 -6.98
N GLY A 87 -24.30 -10.08 -5.83
CA GLY A 87 -24.24 -11.25 -4.95
C GLY A 87 -22.95 -11.29 -4.13
N ASP A 88 -22.74 -12.39 -3.42
CA ASP A 88 -21.57 -12.67 -2.56
C ASP A 88 -20.57 -13.66 -3.19
N PHE A 89 -20.87 -14.19 -4.39
CA PHE A 89 -20.01 -15.11 -5.14
C PHE A 89 -19.62 -16.36 -4.33
N ASP A 90 -20.62 -17.06 -3.79
CA ASP A 90 -20.43 -18.25 -2.94
C ASP A 90 -19.61 -17.90 -1.68
N ASP A 91 -20.02 -16.82 -1.00
CA ASP A 91 -19.38 -16.27 0.20
C ASP A 91 -17.92 -15.78 0.01
N ALA A 92 -17.41 -15.70 -1.23
CA ALA A 92 -16.08 -15.15 -1.50
C ALA A 92 -15.98 -13.64 -1.24
N VAL A 93 -17.10 -12.91 -1.27
CA VAL A 93 -17.13 -11.45 -1.08
C VAL A 93 -17.95 -11.04 0.13
N GLU A 94 -17.26 -10.50 1.13
CA GLU A 94 -17.85 -9.84 2.29
C GLU A 94 -17.96 -8.33 2.06
N TRP A 95 -19.09 -7.90 1.48
CA TRP A 95 -19.31 -6.49 1.12
C TRP A 95 -19.21 -5.50 2.28
N GLU A 96 -19.43 -5.94 3.51
CA GLU A 96 -19.26 -5.09 4.70
C GLU A 96 -17.78 -4.72 4.93
N ASP A 97 -16.85 -5.56 4.47
CA ASP A 97 -15.41 -5.33 4.53
C ASP A 97 -14.85 -4.66 3.26
N CYS A 98 -15.66 -4.49 2.21
CA CYS A 98 -15.32 -3.74 1.00
C CYS A 98 -15.34 -2.22 1.25
N ASN A 99 -14.28 -1.68 1.86
CA ASN A 99 -14.24 -0.29 2.31
C ASN A 99 -13.82 0.72 1.24
N LEU A 100 -13.15 0.27 0.17
CA LEU A 100 -12.63 1.14 -0.88
C LEU A 100 -13.12 0.70 -2.26
N GLU A 101 -13.38 1.67 -3.12
CA GLU A 101 -13.61 1.49 -4.56
C GLU A 101 -12.48 2.17 -5.33
N ILE A 102 -11.92 1.45 -6.30
CA ILE A 102 -10.92 1.94 -7.23
C ILE A 102 -11.54 2.16 -8.60
N LYS A 103 -11.21 3.31 -9.20
CA LYS A 103 -11.46 3.63 -10.60
C LYS A 103 -10.15 3.97 -11.29
N SER A 104 -9.77 3.18 -12.28
CA SER A 104 -8.58 3.44 -13.10
C SER A 104 -8.97 4.21 -14.37
N SER A 105 -8.07 5.04 -14.89
CA SER A 105 -8.25 5.64 -16.22
C SER A 105 -8.07 4.64 -17.36
N LEU A 106 -7.58 3.42 -17.09
CA LEU A 106 -7.38 2.37 -18.10
C LEU A 106 -8.59 1.46 -18.27
N GLU A 107 -9.41 1.33 -17.22
CA GLU A 107 -10.51 0.37 -17.19
C GLU A 107 -11.79 1.05 -16.71
N ILE A 108 -12.89 0.74 -17.39
CA ILE A 108 -14.22 1.23 -17.00
C ILE A 108 -14.76 0.43 -15.80
N LYS A 109 -14.23 -0.78 -15.58
CA LYS A 109 -14.68 -1.69 -14.52
C LYS A 109 -14.40 -1.11 -13.15
N LYS A 110 -15.32 -1.37 -12.21
CA LYS A 110 -15.13 -1.04 -10.80
C LYS A 110 -14.36 -2.17 -10.14
N HIS A 111 -13.39 -1.77 -9.32
CA HIS A 111 -12.59 -2.64 -8.49
C HIS A 111 -12.92 -2.27 -7.05
N PHE A 112 -13.05 -3.26 -6.17
CA PHE A 112 -13.30 -3.05 -4.75
C PHE A 112 -12.20 -3.70 -3.93
N LEU A 113 -11.73 -3.02 -2.89
CA LEU A 113 -10.76 -3.61 -1.98
C LEU A 113 -11.48 -4.14 -0.74
N GLN A 114 -11.41 -5.45 -0.57
CA GLN A 114 -11.92 -6.19 0.59
C GLN A 114 -10.79 -6.43 1.59
N GLY A 115 -11.11 -6.29 2.88
CA GLY A 115 -10.20 -6.61 3.98
C GLY A 115 -10.35 -5.66 5.15
N CYS A 116 -9.98 -6.15 6.34
CA CYS A 116 -10.07 -5.39 7.58
C CYS A 116 -8.74 -4.66 7.89
N GLU A 117 -8.81 -3.59 8.72
CA GLU A 117 -7.62 -2.82 9.12
C GLU A 117 -6.56 -3.64 9.87
N LYS A 118 -6.94 -4.83 10.38
CA LYS A 118 -6.03 -5.80 11.00
C LYS A 118 -5.18 -6.58 9.98
N GLY A 119 -5.52 -6.57 8.69
CA GLY A 119 -4.81 -7.27 7.62
C GLY A 119 -3.43 -6.68 7.27
N HIS A 120 -2.92 -5.71 8.04
CA HIS A 120 -1.61 -5.10 7.83
C HIS A 120 -1.36 -4.59 6.39
N GLY A 121 -2.45 -4.14 5.76
CA GLY A 121 -2.46 -3.62 4.40
C GLY A 121 -2.66 -4.64 3.30
N VAL A 122 -2.78 -5.93 3.60
CA VAL A 122 -3.17 -6.95 2.61
C VAL A 122 -4.67 -6.84 2.36
N LEU A 123 -5.04 -6.52 1.12
CA LEU A 123 -6.41 -6.32 0.68
C LEU A 123 -6.66 -7.15 -0.59
N GLU A 124 -7.81 -7.81 -0.66
CA GLU A 124 -8.23 -8.58 -1.82
C GLU A 124 -8.87 -7.65 -2.86
N ASN A 125 -8.55 -7.85 -4.14
CA ASN A 125 -9.11 -7.08 -5.23
C ASN A 125 -10.33 -7.78 -5.84
N ILE A 126 -11.51 -7.20 -5.63
CA ILE A 126 -12.79 -7.74 -6.09
C ILE A 126 -13.20 -7.04 -7.39
N ILE A 127 -13.20 -7.78 -8.49
CA ILE A 127 -13.60 -7.28 -9.82
C ILE A 127 -14.77 -8.09 -10.38
N PRO A 128 -16.03 -7.64 -10.15
CA PRO A 128 -17.20 -8.23 -10.78
C PRO A 128 -17.17 -8.03 -12.29
N THR A 129 -17.32 -9.11 -13.05
CA THR A 129 -17.39 -9.10 -14.52
C THR A 129 -18.66 -9.79 -14.99
N GLU A 130 -19.30 -9.26 -16.02
CA GLU A 130 -20.48 -9.91 -16.62
C GLU A 130 -20.07 -11.19 -17.34
N LYS A 131 -20.74 -12.31 -17.04
CA LYS A 131 -20.45 -13.61 -17.65
C LYS A 131 -20.79 -13.63 -19.14
N ASN A 132 -21.86 -12.92 -19.51
CA ASN A 132 -22.35 -12.73 -20.88
C ASN A 132 -23.08 -11.40 -20.96
N ASN A 133 -22.81 -10.57 -21.99
CA ASN A 133 -23.40 -9.23 -22.23
C ASN A 133 -24.95 -9.21 -22.44
N LYS A 134 -25.65 -10.27 -22.06
CA LYS A 134 -27.10 -10.46 -22.23
C LYS A 134 -27.83 -10.93 -20.97
N THR A 135 -27.11 -11.28 -19.90
CA THR A 135 -27.68 -11.73 -18.63
C THR A 135 -27.08 -10.92 -17.49
N SER A 136 -27.88 -10.53 -16.50
CA SER A 136 -27.46 -9.89 -15.24
C SER A 136 -26.66 -10.83 -14.31
N ASN A 137 -25.89 -11.75 -14.88
CA ASN A 137 -25.09 -12.74 -14.15
C ASN A 137 -23.64 -12.25 -14.11
N TYR A 138 -23.15 -12.01 -12.90
CA TYR A 138 -21.79 -11.59 -12.63
C TYR A 138 -20.94 -12.78 -12.18
N ILE A 139 -19.66 -12.75 -12.52
CA ILE A 139 -18.62 -13.64 -12.02
C ILE A 139 -17.47 -12.81 -11.46
N LEU A 140 -16.73 -13.38 -10.52
CA LEU A 140 -15.52 -12.77 -9.99
C LEU A 140 -14.36 -13.05 -10.95
N LYS A 141 -13.63 -12.00 -11.36
CA LYS A 141 -12.34 -12.18 -12.04
C LYS A 141 -11.33 -12.66 -10.98
N PRO A 142 -10.59 -13.75 -11.22
CA PRO A 142 -9.52 -14.16 -10.32
C PRO A 142 -8.44 -13.08 -10.27
N GLU A 143 -8.08 -12.65 -9.07
CA GLU A 143 -7.03 -11.67 -8.78
C GLU A 143 -6.26 -12.13 -7.54
N SER A 144 -4.96 -11.81 -7.50
CA SER A 144 -4.14 -11.95 -6.30
C SER A 144 -4.50 -10.82 -5.32
N PRO A 145 -4.38 -11.05 -4.00
CA PRO A 145 -4.38 -9.96 -3.02
C PRO A 145 -3.18 -9.05 -3.22
N ASP A 146 -3.29 -7.82 -2.71
CA ASP A 146 -2.22 -6.84 -2.75
C ASP A 146 -1.92 -6.30 -1.36
N GLN A 147 -0.64 -6.14 -1.04
CA GLN A 147 -0.23 -5.38 0.12
C GLN A 147 -0.10 -3.89 -0.21
N TRP A 148 -0.76 -3.04 0.58
CA TRP A 148 -0.78 -1.59 0.40
C TRP A 148 -0.12 -0.85 1.58
N LEU A 149 0.53 0.27 1.28
CA LEU A 149 1.02 1.22 2.29
C LEU A 149 1.00 2.65 1.76
N VAL A 150 0.62 3.61 2.61
CA VAL A 150 0.76 5.04 2.29
C VAL A 150 1.90 5.64 3.08
N VAL A 151 2.88 6.21 2.38
CA VAL A 151 4.02 6.95 2.96
C VAL A 151 4.02 8.36 2.37
N GLN A 152 3.70 9.36 3.19
CA GLN A 152 3.57 10.76 2.75
C GLN A 152 2.60 10.91 1.55
N ASN A 153 3.09 11.33 0.38
CA ASN A 153 2.34 11.48 -0.86
C ASN A 153 2.56 10.31 -1.84
N LEU A 154 2.97 9.15 -1.33
CA LEU A 154 3.18 7.93 -2.08
C LEU A 154 2.25 6.82 -1.58
N LEU A 155 1.63 6.12 -2.52
CA LEU A 155 0.90 4.88 -2.28
C LEU A 155 1.73 3.76 -2.90
N LEU A 156 2.07 2.76 -2.10
CA LEU A 156 2.84 1.59 -2.51
C LEU A 156 1.91 0.38 -2.51
N MET A 157 2.10 -0.46 -3.51
CA MET A 157 1.39 -1.72 -3.74
C MET A 157 2.45 -2.79 -3.97
N ARG A 158 2.30 -3.95 -3.33
CA ARG A 158 3.04 -5.18 -3.65
C ARG A 158 2.04 -6.27 -3.97
N ASP A 159 2.17 -6.86 -5.15
CA ASP A 159 1.42 -8.05 -5.50
C ASP A 159 1.87 -9.23 -4.63
N CYS A 160 0.91 -9.91 -4.02
CA CYS A 160 1.18 -10.94 -3.02
C CYS A 160 1.73 -12.26 -3.57
N ASP A 161 1.56 -12.51 -4.87
CA ASP A 161 1.95 -13.74 -5.56
C ASP A 161 3.28 -13.61 -6.30
N THR A 162 3.55 -12.42 -6.85
CA THR A 162 4.74 -12.14 -7.67
C THR A 162 5.79 -11.32 -6.94
N GLY A 163 5.38 -10.54 -5.93
CA GLY A 163 6.24 -9.57 -5.27
C GLY A 163 6.52 -8.32 -6.10
N ASP A 164 5.86 -8.14 -7.26
CA ASP A 164 5.98 -6.95 -8.08
C ASP A 164 5.50 -5.72 -7.28
N VAL A 165 6.27 -4.64 -7.33
CA VAL A 165 6.01 -3.40 -6.57
C VAL A 165 5.65 -2.27 -7.52
N ILE A 166 4.55 -1.57 -7.21
CA ILE A 166 4.13 -0.36 -7.92
C ILE A 166 4.04 0.79 -6.92
N VAL A 167 4.61 1.93 -7.29
CA VAL A 167 4.54 3.17 -6.52
C VAL A 167 3.73 4.19 -7.30
N PHE A 168 2.70 4.72 -6.65
CA PHE A 168 1.89 5.81 -7.14
C PHE A 168 2.20 7.09 -6.37
N SER A 169 2.18 8.23 -7.06
CA SER A 169 2.22 9.55 -6.43
C SER A 169 0.85 10.20 -6.43
N ARG A 170 0.55 10.92 -5.35
CA ARG A 170 -0.66 11.73 -5.26
C ARG A 170 -0.62 12.84 -6.30
N VAL A 171 -1.66 13.01 -7.12
CA VAL A 171 -1.68 14.06 -8.15
C VAL A 171 -1.87 15.44 -7.50
N PRO A 172 -1.16 16.51 -7.94
CA PRO A 172 -0.20 16.59 -9.05
C PRO A 172 1.27 16.41 -8.64
N HIS A 173 1.54 15.80 -7.49
CA HIS A 173 2.90 15.65 -6.96
C HIS A 173 3.77 14.73 -7.84
N LYS A 174 4.99 15.19 -8.14
CA LYS A 174 6.03 14.44 -8.84
C LYS A 174 7.17 14.12 -7.87
N PRO A 175 7.23 12.89 -7.34
CA PRO A 175 8.21 12.55 -6.30
C PRO A 175 9.61 12.46 -6.88
N ARG A 176 10.61 12.88 -6.09
CA ARG A 176 12.02 12.66 -6.41
C ARG A 176 12.42 11.21 -6.11
N LYS A 177 13.51 10.75 -6.73
CA LYS A 177 14.02 9.38 -6.57
C LYS A 177 14.35 9.04 -5.13
N GLU A 178 14.92 9.98 -4.38
CA GLU A 178 15.31 9.78 -2.98
C GLU A 178 14.09 9.52 -2.09
N ILE A 179 12.96 10.18 -2.39
CA ILE A 179 11.70 10.00 -1.65
C ILE A 179 11.11 8.62 -1.94
N ILE A 180 11.14 8.17 -3.21
CA ILE A 180 10.67 6.83 -3.58
C ILE A 180 11.53 5.76 -2.90
N ILE A 181 12.87 5.89 -2.95
CA ILE A 181 13.78 4.94 -2.29
C ILE A 181 13.52 4.89 -0.79
N ALA A 182 13.33 6.03 -0.13
CA ALA A 182 13.02 6.06 1.30
C ALA A 182 11.69 5.33 1.61
N ALA A 183 10.66 5.53 0.77
CA ALA A 183 9.39 4.84 0.93
C ALA A 183 9.50 3.32 0.69
N LEU A 184 10.27 2.87 -0.31
CA LEU A 184 10.52 1.45 -0.56
C LEU A 184 11.26 0.78 0.60
N LYS A 185 12.22 1.47 1.23
CA LYS A 185 12.88 0.98 2.46
C LYS A 185 11.88 0.78 3.59
N ILE A 186 11.00 1.77 3.83
CA ILE A 186 9.93 1.66 4.83
C ILE A 186 8.99 0.49 4.48
N PHE A 187 8.73 0.27 3.20
CA PHE A 187 7.88 -0.82 2.71
C PHE A 187 8.54 -2.20 2.79
N GLY A 188 9.82 -2.28 3.19
CA GLY A 188 10.54 -3.53 3.41
C GLY A 188 11.26 -4.07 2.17
N GLU A 189 11.49 -3.24 1.16
CA GLU A 189 12.21 -3.61 -0.06
C GLU A 189 13.73 -3.60 0.14
N ASN A 190 14.37 -4.69 -0.30
CA ASN A 190 15.82 -4.88 -0.23
C ASN A 190 16.54 -4.34 -1.48
N SER A 191 15.82 -4.12 -2.58
CA SER A 191 16.32 -3.53 -3.82
C SER A 191 15.47 -2.33 -4.20
N TRP A 192 16.09 -1.34 -4.82
CA TRP A 192 15.41 -0.14 -5.33
C TRP A 192 15.66 0.06 -6.83
N GLU A 193 15.98 -1.06 -7.51
CA GLU A 193 16.11 -1.13 -8.96
C GLU A 193 14.72 -1.22 -9.60
N GLY A 194 14.39 -0.24 -10.42
CA GLY A 194 13.08 -0.13 -11.05
C GLY A 194 13.02 1.08 -11.97
N LYS A 195 11.85 1.32 -12.54
CA LYS A 195 11.66 2.27 -13.64
C LYS A 195 10.66 3.35 -13.27
N PHE A 196 11.02 4.59 -13.56
CA PHE A 196 10.08 5.71 -13.46
C PHE A 196 9.05 5.67 -14.58
N ILE A 197 7.87 6.23 -14.29
CA ILE A 197 6.78 6.35 -15.24
C ILE A 197 6.00 7.65 -15.04
N CYS A 198 5.26 8.09 -16.06
CA CYS A 198 4.41 9.30 -16.06
C CYS A 198 5.11 10.67 -15.94
N GLY A 199 6.39 10.78 -16.31
CA GLY A 199 7.04 12.07 -16.51
C GLY A 199 8.40 11.92 -17.18
N ASP A 200 8.78 12.92 -17.97
CA ASP A 200 10.15 13.08 -18.45
C ASP A 200 11.10 13.14 -17.24
N GLN A 201 12.21 12.41 -17.26
CA GLN A 201 13.41 12.82 -16.50
C GLN A 201 14.36 13.49 -17.50
N PRO A 202 14.78 14.78 -17.34
CA PRO A 202 16.11 15.14 -16.77
C PRO A 202 16.19 16.61 -16.22
N PRO A 203 17.33 17.18 -15.71
CA PRO A 203 18.71 16.70 -15.74
C PRO A 203 19.41 16.56 -14.37
N ILE A 204 20.38 15.65 -14.35
CA ILE A 204 21.52 15.73 -13.44
C ILE A 204 22.52 16.71 -14.04
N LYS A 205 22.82 17.78 -13.30
CA LYS A 205 24.15 18.32 -12.94
C LYS A 205 23.98 19.80 -12.56
N LYS A 206 24.13 20.12 -11.27
CA LYS A 206 24.59 21.47 -10.92
C LYS A 206 25.97 21.60 -11.56
N LYS A 207 26.14 22.51 -12.54
CA LYS A 207 27.46 22.96 -12.99
C LYS A 207 28.22 23.42 -11.75
N THR A 208 29.42 22.90 -11.56
CA THR A 208 30.44 23.51 -10.71
C THR A 208 30.55 24.97 -11.14
N ILE A 209 30.40 25.90 -10.20
CA ILE A 209 30.85 27.27 -10.41
C ILE A 209 32.37 27.19 -10.29
N GLU A 210 33.07 27.16 -11.41
CA GLU A 210 34.46 27.59 -11.43
C GLU A 210 34.41 29.12 -11.29
N VAL A 211 34.71 29.58 -10.08
CA VAL A 211 35.09 30.98 -9.87
C VAL A 211 36.53 31.06 -10.36
N GLU A 212 36.74 31.59 -11.57
CA GLU A 212 38.06 32.10 -11.93
C GLU A 212 38.32 33.33 -11.08
N GLU A 213 39.04 33.11 -9.99
CA GLU A 213 39.74 34.13 -9.24
C GLU A 213 40.97 34.50 -10.07
N VAL A 214 40.91 35.61 -10.81
CA VAL A 214 42.12 36.24 -11.36
C VAL A 214 42.35 37.53 -10.60
N THR A 215 43.34 37.43 -9.72
CA THR A 215 43.94 38.47 -8.91
C THR A 215 44.54 39.57 -9.79
N GLU A 216 44.23 40.82 -9.42
CA GLU A 216 45.09 41.96 -9.73
C GLU A 216 46.49 41.67 -9.19
N ASP A 217 47.50 41.73 -10.06
CA ASP A 217 48.86 42.02 -9.63
C ASP A 217 49.48 43.06 -10.57
N THR A 218 49.48 44.28 -10.05
CA THR A 218 50.44 45.37 -10.19
C THR A 218 51.82 44.99 -10.77
N LEU A 219 52.24 45.68 -11.83
CA LEU A 219 53.49 46.46 -11.91
C LEU A 219 53.54 47.34 -13.17
#